data_AF-A0A5J4TMM7-F1
#
_entry.id   AF-A0A5J4TMM7-F1
#
_cell.length_a   1.000
_cell.length_b   1.000
_cell.length_c   1.000
_cell.angle_alpha   90.00
_cell.angle_beta   90.00
_cell.angle_gamma   90.00
#
_symmetry.space_group_name_H-M   'P 1'
#
loop_
_entity.id
_entity.type
_entity.pdbx_description
1 polymer ?
#
loop_
_entity_poly.entity_id
_entity_poly.type
_entity_poly.pdbx_seq_one_letter_code
_entity_poly.pdbx_strand_id
1 'polypeptide(L)'
;MRTRFPPIDKGRENIFELLRQLVEALKNKEIQQAITAIHTQLLQATYKQFMEEETDIDERCTFEDDDDEDDKQDDQGDDDDDEEGKTYTKEQMHKHKHVHILLRQRLTILGDLIRTGDEATNAVVCRIISQIYDSHFANEDVLYAERAIPEDEKVQNTGENAAAPA
;
A
#
# COMPACT_ATOMS: atom_id res chain seq x y z
N MET A 1 4.56 0.35 10.70
CA MET A 1 4.43 0.27 9.22
C MET A 1 5.83 0.17 8.61
N ARG A 2 6.56 -0.91 8.89
CA ARG A 2 7.84 -1.13 8.21
C ARG A 2 7.80 -2.51 7.60
N THR A 3 8.04 -2.55 6.30
CA THR A 3 8.19 -3.77 5.50
C THR A 3 9.58 -4.37 5.62
N ARG A 4 10.52 -3.62 6.21
CA ARG A 4 11.96 -3.87 6.12
C ARG A 4 12.50 -3.70 4.70
N PHE A 5 11.70 -3.15 3.78
CA PHE A 5 12.09 -2.86 2.41
C PHE A 5 12.00 -1.34 2.16
N PRO A 6 13.15 -0.63 2.18
CA PRO A 6 13.20 0.84 2.16
C PRO A 6 12.47 1.52 0.98
N PRO A 7 12.46 0.97 -0.25
CA PRO A 7 11.72 1.60 -1.34
C PRO A 7 10.23 1.77 -1.04
N ILE A 8 9.60 0.74 -0.48
CA ILE A 8 8.18 0.80 -0.08
C ILE A 8 8.02 1.68 1.16
N ASP A 9 8.84 1.49 2.19
CA ASP A 9 8.73 2.24 3.44
C ASP A 9 8.85 3.76 3.22
N LYS A 10 9.78 4.21 2.35
CA LYS A 10 9.94 5.63 2.02
C LYS A 10 8.74 6.20 1.27
N GLY A 11 8.14 5.42 0.38
CA GLY A 11 6.91 5.76 -0.32
C GLY A 11 5.74 5.96 0.64
N ARG A 12 5.54 4.98 1.54
CA ARG A 12 4.53 5.03 2.60
C ARG A 12 4.71 6.22 3.51
N GLU A 13 5.93 6.51 3.96
CA GLU A 13 6.24 7.67 4.80
C GLU A 13 5.85 8.99 4.12
N ASN A 14 6.16 9.16 2.83
CA ASN A 14 5.79 10.34 2.07
C ASN A 14 4.26 10.48 1.92
N ILE A 15 3.57 9.39 1.60
CA ILE A 15 2.11 9.37 1.51
C ILE A 15 1.48 9.70 2.86
N PHE A 16 1.98 9.11 3.95
CA PHE A 16 1.45 9.32 5.30
C PHE A 16 1.66 10.77 5.76
N GLU A 17 2.78 11.38 5.43
CA GLU A 17 3.03 12.79 5.75
C GLU A 17 2.07 13.73 5.01
N LEU A 18 1.84 13.50 3.71
CA LEU A 18 0.86 14.26 2.93
C LEU A 18 -0.58 14.04 3.43
N LEU A 19 -0.91 12.81 3.82
CA LEU A 19 -2.19 12.45 4.42
C LEU A 19 -2.40 13.19 5.75
N ARG A 20 -1.38 13.22 6.61
CA ARG A 20 -1.40 13.96 7.88
C ARG A 20 -1.63 15.45 7.65
N GLN A 21 -0.88 16.05 6.72
CA GLN A 21 -1.05 17.45 6.34
C GLN A 21 -2.47 17.74 5.83
N LEU A 22 -3.04 16.86 5.00
CA LEU A 22 -4.39 17.03 4.49
C LEU A 22 -5.44 16.99 5.62
N VAL A 23 -5.31 16.02 6.52
CA VAL A 23 -6.20 15.89 7.69
C VAL A 23 -6.10 17.10 8.61
N GLU A 24 -4.88 17.61 8.85
CA GLU A 24 -4.66 18.82 9.64
C GLU A 24 -5.25 20.05 8.98
N ALA A 25 -5.04 20.25 7.68
CA ALA A 25 -5.61 21.36 6.93
C ALA A 25 -7.14 21.36 6.94
N LEU A 26 -7.76 20.17 6.80
CA LEU A 26 -9.21 20.00 6.90
C LEU A 26 -9.74 20.30 8.32
N LYS A 27 -9.04 19.84 9.37
CA LYS A 27 -9.42 20.10 10.77
C LYS A 27 -9.27 21.58 11.15
N ASN A 28 -8.21 22.22 10.67
CA ASN A 28 -7.90 23.63 10.94
C ASN A 28 -8.73 24.60 10.07
N LYS A 29 -9.54 24.06 9.15
CA LYS A 29 -10.36 24.84 8.22
C LYS A 29 -9.50 25.80 7.40
N GLU A 30 -8.37 25.30 6.92
CA GLU A 30 -7.50 26.07 6.04
C GLU A 30 -8.23 26.50 4.77
N ILE A 31 -7.64 27.47 4.06
CA ILE A 31 -8.21 27.96 2.81
C ILE A 31 -8.32 26.83 1.79
N GLN A 32 -9.42 26.79 1.03
CA GLN A 32 -9.72 25.71 0.09
C GLN A 32 -8.59 25.44 -0.92
N GLN A 33 -7.88 26.49 -1.32
CA GLN A 33 -6.74 26.38 -2.24
C GLN A 33 -5.59 25.56 -1.64
N ALA A 34 -5.29 25.73 -0.34
CA ALA A 34 -4.25 24.98 0.35
C ALA A 34 -4.64 23.50 0.48
N ILE A 35 -5.89 23.23 0.91
CA ILE A 35 -6.44 21.88 1.01
C ILE A 35 -6.38 21.16 -0.36
N THR A 36 -6.79 21.85 -1.42
CA THR A 36 -6.78 21.29 -2.79
C THR A 36 -5.35 21.00 -3.28
N ALA A 37 -4.39 21.87 -2.94
CA ALA A 37 -2.99 21.66 -3.28
C ALA A 37 -2.40 20.43 -2.57
N ILE A 38 -2.69 20.25 -1.27
CA ILE A 38 -2.23 19.08 -0.50
C ILE A 38 -2.88 17.80 -1.04
N HIS A 39 -4.19 17.81 -1.30
CA HIS A 39 -4.88 16.68 -1.92
C HIS A 39 -4.28 16.30 -3.27
N THR A 40 -3.94 17.28 -4.11
CA THR A 40 -3.28 17.04 -5.41
C THR A 40 -1.91 16.40 -5.23
N GLN A 41 -1.11 16.87 -4.26
CA GLN A 41 0.18 16.26 -3.94
C GLN A 41 0.03 14.83 -3.45
N LEU A 42 -0.95 14.56 -2.58
CA LEU A 42 -1.25 13.21 -2.10
C LEU A 42 -1.65 12.27 -3.26
N LEU A 43 -2.48 12.74 -4.19
CA LEU A 43 -2.88 12.00 -5.38
C LEU A 43 -1.67 11.65 -6.26
N GLN A 44 -0.78 12.61 -6.51
CA GLN A 44 0.42 12.42 -7.31
C GLN A 44 1.41 11.46 -6.65
N ALA A 45 1.64 11.62 -5.33
CA ALA A 45 2.51 10.73 -4.56
C ALA A 45 1.98 9.30 -4.56
N THR A 46 0.67 9.12 -4.36
CA THR A 46 0.02 7.80 -4.38
C THR A 46 0.10 7.15 -5.75
N TYR A 47 -0.20 7.91 -6.81
CA TYR A 47 -0.09 7.40 -8.18
C TYR A 47 1.32 6.94 -8.49
N LYS A 48 2.32 7.77 -8.18
CA LYS A 48 3.72 7.44 -8.41
C LYS A 48 4.14 6.18 -7.65
N GLN A 49 3.87 6.13 -6.35
CA GLN A 49 4.26 4.99 -5.51
C GLN A 49 3.64 3.68 -6.02
N PHE A 50 2.33 3.69 -6.31
CA PHE A 50 1.65 2.50 -6.80
C PHE A 50 2.15 2.06 -8.18
N MET A 51 2.52 2.99 -9.05
CA MET A 51 3.13 2.64 -10.34
C MET A 51 4.51 2.00 -10.16
N GLU A 52 5.33 2.52 -9.26
CA GLU A 52 6.65 1.97 -8.94
C GLU A 52 6.52 0.57 -8.34
N GLU A 53 5.60 0.37 -7.39
CA GLU A 53 5.29 -0.93 -6.80
C GLU A 53 4.70 -1.91 -7.80
N GLU A 54 3.74 -1.49 -8.63
CA GLU A 54 3.13 -2.34 -9.66
C GLU A 54 4.18 -2.83 -10.67
N THR A 55 5.17 -1.98 -11.00
CA THR A 55 6.29 -2.33 -11.87
C THR A 55 7.23 -3.32 -11.19
N ASP A 56 7.62 -3.06 -9.94
CA ASP A 56 8.46 -3.97 -9.14
C ASP A 56 7.78 -5.33 -8.96
N ILE A 57 6.47 -5.35 -8.72
CA ILE A 57 5.65 -6.56 -8.67
C ILE A 57 5.72 -7.32 -10.02
N ASP A 58 5.55 -6.64 -11.16
CA ASP A 58 5.61 -7.29 -12.48
C ASP A 58 7.00 -7.85 -12.79
N GLU A 59 8.05 -7.14 -12.41
CA GLU A 59 9.44 -7.56 -12.64
C GLU A 59 9.82 -8.78 -11.79
N ARG A 60 9.27 -8.89 -10.57
CA ARG A 60 9.58 -9.99 -9.64
C ARG A 60 8.64 -11.17 -9.76
N CYS A 61 7.37 -10.93 -10.05
CA CYS A 61 6.31 -11.93 -10.01
C CYS A 61 5.94 -12.35 -11.44
N THR A 62 6.81 -13.13 -12.08
CA THR A 62 6.48 -13.77 -13.35
C THR A 62 5.72 -15.06 -13.07
N PHE A 63 4.50 -15.15 -13.59
CA PHE A 63 3.73 -16.38 -13.59
C PHE A 63 3.73 -16.93 -15.01
N GLU A 64 3.99 -18.22 -15.17
CA GLU A 64 3.76 -18.88 -16.44
C GLU A 64 2.25 -18.80 -16.72
N ASP A 65 1.89 -18.37 -17.93
CA ASP A 65 0.51 -18.45 -18.37
C ASP A 65 0.25 -19.92 -18.68
N ASP A 66 -0.35 -20.62 -17.71
CA ASP A 66 -0.95 -21.94 -17.90
C ASP A 66 -2.18 -21.81 -18.81
N ASP A 67 -1.97 -21.35 -20.04
CA ASP A 67 -2.93 -21.51 -21.12
C ASP A 67 -2.78 -22.96 -21.62
N ASP A 68 -3.78 -23.77 -21.30
CA ASP A 68 -4.10 -25.11 -21.82
C ASP A 68 -3.56 -26.35 -21.07
N GLU A 69 -4.21 -26.75 -19.95
CA GLU A 69 -4.61 -28.17 -19.74
C GLU A 69 -5.95 -28.24 -18.98
N ASP A 70 -7.04 -28.11 -19.74
CA ASP A 70 -8.39 -28.59 -19.39
C ASP A 70 -8.39 -30.15 -19.42
N ASP A 71 -7.52 -30.83 -18.66
CA ASP A 71 -7.64 -32.27 -18.36
C ASP A 71 -6.61 -32.73 -17.30
N LYS A 72 -7.02 -32.81 -16.03
CA LYS A 72 -6.72 -33.96 -15.14
C LYS A 72 -7.45 -33.82 -13.80
N GLN A 73 -8.39 -34.76 -13.66
CA GLN A 73 -8.95 -35.38 -12.46
C GLN A 73 -8.36 -34.96 -11.10
N ASP A 74 -9.29 -34.57 -10.22
CA ASP A 74 -9.34 -34.86 -8.79
C ASP A 74 -8.25 -35.82 -8.28
N ASP A 75 -7.16 -35.28 -7.75
CA ASP A 75 -6.37 -35.97 -6.72
C ASP A 75 -6.43 -35.12 -5.45
N GLN A 76 -7.19 -35.61 -4.47
CA GLN A 76 -7.17 -35.13 -3.10
C GLN A 76 -5.81 -35.50 -2.50
N GLY A 77 -4.81 -34.67 -2.78
CA GLY A 77 -3.56 -34.61 -2.04
C GLY A 77 -3.80 -33.91 -0.71
N ASP A 78 -3.89 -34.72 0.34
CA ASP A 78 -3.72 -34.34 1.74
C ASP A 78 -2.28 -33.80 1.88
N ASP A 79 -2.11 -32.48 1.84
CA ASP A 79 -0.82 -31.84 2.14
C ASP A 79 -0.95 -30.99 3.40
N ASP A 80 -0.34 -31.56 4.44
CA ASP A 80 -0.14 -31.09 5.78
C ASP A 80 0.30 -29.61 5.89
N ASP A 81 -0.04 -29.05 7.04
CA ASP A 81 0.33 -27.74 7.57
C ASP A 81 1.85 -27.40 7.46
N ASP A 82 2.26 -26.77 6.36
CA ASP A 82 3.49 -25.95 6.33
C ASP A 82 3.12 -24.46 6.05
N GLU A 83 2.86 -23.71 7.13
CA GLU A 83 2.65 -22.25 7.10
C GLU A 83 3.96 -21.45 6.88
N GLU A 84 5.13 -22.10 6.83
CA GLU A 84 6.42 -21.44 6.58
C GLU A 84 6.74 -21.37 5.07
N GLY A 85 6.66 -20.17 4.48
CA GLY A 85 7.35 -19.87 3.22
C GLY A 85 6.52 -19.82 1.93
N LYS A 86 5.19 -19.61 2.00
CA LYS A 86 4.37 -19.42 0.78
C LYS A 86 4.82 -18.19 0.00
N THR A 87 5.30 -18.43 -1.22
CA THR A 87 5.66 -17.41 -2.22
C THR A 87 4.46 -16.52 -2.56
N TYR A 88 4.74 -15.33 -3.07
CA TYR A 88 3.69 -14.39 -3.49
C TYR A 88 2.96 -14.93 -4.74
N THR A 89 1.64 -15.13 -4.62
CA THR A 89 0.83 -15.81 -5.65
C THR A 89 0.24 -14.86 -6.69
N LYS A 90 -0.18 -15.40 -7.86
CA LYS A 90 -0.84 -14.64 -8.94
C LYS A 90 -2.11 -13.95 -8.45
N GLU A 91 -2.90 -14.63 -7.61
CA GLU A 91 -4.10 -14.06 -6.99
C GLU A 91 -3.76 -12.89 -6.07
N GLN A 92 -2.74 -13.02 -5.22
CA GLN A 92 -2.28 -11.94 -4.33
C GLN A 92 -1.79 -10.73 -5.11
N MET A 93 -1.01 -10.94 -6.18
CA MET A 93 -0.62 -9.89 -7.12
C MET A 93 -1.83 -9.16 -7.68
N HIS A 94 -2.78 -9.87 -8.30
CA HIS A 94 -3.96 -9.25 -8.91
C HIS A 94 -4.79 -8.49 -7.88
N LYS A 95 -4.98 -9.05 -6.68
CA LYS A 95 -5.67 -8.38 -5.58
C LYS A 95 -4.97 -7.09 -5.18
N HIS A 96 -3.65 -7.10 -5.03
CA HIS A 96 -2.86 -5.92 -4.64
C HIS A 96 -3.01 -4.80 -5.67
N LYS A 97 -2.83 -5.11 -6.96
CA LYS A 97 -3.02 -4.13 -8.05
C LYS A 97 -4.46 -3.62 -8.13
N HIS A 98 -5.43 -4.49 -7.87
CA HIS A 98 -6.83 -4.08 -7.80
C HIS A 98 -7.09 -3.09 -6.66
N VAL A 99 -6.50 -3.32 -5.48
CA VAL A 99 -6.56 -2.39 -4.35
C VAL A 99 -5.97 -1.02 -4.73
N HIS A 100 -4.86 -0.97 -5.46
CA HIS A 100 -4.31 0.30 -5.97
C HIS A 100 -5.28 1.07 -6.86
N ILE A 101 -5.95 0.37 -7.79
CA ILE A 101 -6.98 0.98 -8.65
C ILE A 101 -8.12 1.56 -7.80
N LEU A 102 -8.65 0.79 -6.85
CA LEU A 102 -9.74 1.23 -5.99
C LEU A 102 -9.33 2.42 -5.10
N LEU A 103 -8.11 2.41 -4.56
CA LEU A 103 -7.58 3.50 -3.75
C LEU A 103 -7.48 4.79 -4.57
N ARG A 104 -6.93 4.74 -5.78
CA ARG A 104 -6.83 5.91 -6.68
C ARG A 104 -8.21 6.47 -7.04
N GLN A 105 -9.17 5.60 -7.34
CA GLN A 105 -10.56 6.00 -7.61
C GLN A 105 -11.21 6.67 -6.40
N ARG A 106 -11.09 6.06 -5.21
CA ARG A 106 -11.63 6.61 -3.97
C ARG A 106 -11.01 7.96 -3.65
N LEU A 107 -9.68 8.10 -3.78
CA LEU A 107 -8.99 9.36 -3.52
C LEU A 107 -9.47 10.49 -4.44
N THR A 108 -9.77 10.17 -5.70
CA THR A 108 -10.34 11.13 -6.65
C THR A 108 -11.73 11.59 -6.20
N ILE A 109 -12.62 10.65 -5.86
CA ILE A 109 -13.98 10.96 -5.38
C ILE A 109 -13.94 11.78 -4.08
N LEU A 110 -13.07 11.41 -3.14
CA LEU A 110 -12.91 12.14 -1.87
C LEU A 110 -12.40 13.56 -2.10
N GLY A 111 -11.58 13.80 -3.12
CA GLY A 111 -11.16 15.14 -3.53
C GLY A 111 -12.31 16.04 -4.00
N ASP A 112 -13.26 15.47 -4.74
CA ASP A 112 -14.45 16.20 -5.18
C ASP A 112 -15.38 16.52 -4.00
N LEU A 113 -15.51 15.58 -3.06
CA LEU A 113 -16.24 15.80 -1.81
C LEU A 113 -15.58 16.88 -0.94
N ILE A 114 -14.25 16.92 -0.83
CA ILE A 114 -13.53 17.98 -0.12
C ILE A 114 -13.77 19.36 -0.76
N ARG A 115 -13.99 19.42 -2.07
CA ARG A 115 -14.15 20.68 -2.81
C ARG A 115 -15.54 21.30 -2.66
N THR A 116 -16.54 20.46 -2.44
CA THR A 116 -17.97 20.85 -2.46
C THR A 116 -18.66 20.62 -1.12
N GLY A 117 -18.04 19.84 -0.24
CA GLY A 117 -18.60 19.39 1.03
C GLY A 117 -18.48 20.42 2.14
N ASP A 118 -19.29 20.19 3.17
CA ASP A 118 -19.28 20.94 4.42
C ASP A 118 -18.34 20.31 5.46
N GLU A 119 -18.32 20.87 6.66
CA GLU A 119 -17.47 20.39 7.75
C GLU A 119 -17.77 18.93 8.14
N ALA A 120 -19.04 18.52 8.11
CA ALA A 120 -19.42 17.14 8.39
C ALA A 120 -18.89 16.18 7.32
N THR A 121 -19.00 16.58 6.05
CA THR A 121 -18.44 15.84 4.91
C THR A 121 -16.93 15.68 5.05
N ASN A 122 -16.22 16.77 5.38
CA ASN A 122 -14.77 16.74 5.56
C ASN A 122 -14.34 15.82 6.71
N ALA A 123 -15.07 15.79 7.81
CA ALA A 123 -14.80 14.87 8.93
C ALA A 123 -14.95 13.39 8.51
N VAL A 124 -15.95 13.08 7.70
CA VAL A 124 -16.16 11.74 7.13
C VAL A 124 -15.04 11.39 6.15
N VAL A 125 -14.68 12.32 5.26
CA VAL A 125 -13.58 12.13 4.31
C VAL A 125 -12.26 11.85 5.04
N CYS A 126 -11.91 12.63 6.06
CA CYS A 126 -10.72 12.41 6.89
C CYS A 126 -10.66 10.99 7.46
N ARG A 127 -11.81 10.47 7.94
CA ARG A 127 -11.86 9.11 8.49
C ARG A 127 -11.65 8.07 7.40
N ILE A 128 -12.34 8.20 6.27
CA ILE A 128 -12.28 7.24 5.17
C ILE A 128 -10.86 7.20 4.60
N ILE A 129 -10.26 8.36 4.32
CA ILE A 129 -8.94 8.44 3.68
C ILE A 129 -7.85 7.84 4.57
N SER A 130 -7.88 8.04 5.90
CA SER A 130 -6.94 7.37 6.80
C SER A 130 -7.13 5.86 6.80
N GLN A 131 -8.38 5.39 6.91
CA GLN A 131 -8.68 3.96 6.99
C GLN A 131 -8.23 3.18 5.74
N ILE A 132 -8.39 3.76 4.55
CA ILE A 132 -8.02 3.06 3.31
C ILE A 132 -6.50 2.88 3.19
N TYR A 133 -5.69 3.87 3.59
CA TYR A 133 -4.22 3.72 3.62
C TYR A 133 -3.75 2.81 4.75
N ASP A 134 -4.30 2.97 5.95
CA ASP A 134 -3.94 2.13 7.10
C ASP A 134 -4.19 0.65 6.80
N SER A 135 -5.34 0.33 6.19
CA SER A 135 -5.67 -1.03 5.79
C SER A 135 -4.69 -1.57 4.75
N HIS A 136 -4.36 -0.77 3.74
CA HIS A 136 -3.47 -1.20 2.67
C HIS A 136 -2.05 -1.45 3.19
N PHE A 137 -1.50 -0.47 3.90
CA PHE A 137 -0.14 -0.50 4.45
C PHE A 137 0.07 -1.58 5.51
N ALA A 138 -0.99 -2.04 6.17
CA ALA A 138 -0.93 -3.09 7.17
C ALA A 138 -1.09 -4.50 6.58
N ASN A 139 -1.73 -4.65 5.42
CA ASN A 139 -2.12 -5.95 4.88
C ASN A 139 -1.39 -6.27 3.57
N GLU A 140 -1.89 -5.74 2.43
CA GLU A 140 -1.38 -6.08 1.08
C GLU A 140 0.12 -5.82 0.96
N ASP A 141 0.50 -4.71 1.54
CA ASP A 141 1.77 -4.07 1.34
C ASP A 141 2.86 -4.74 2.25
N VAL A 142 2.45 -5.22 3.43
CA VAL A 142 3.28 -6.11 4.28
C VAL A 142 3.38 -7.50 3.67
N LEU A 143 2.27 -8.04 3.18
CA LEU A 143 2.20 -9.36 2.58
C LEU A 143 3.12 -9.47 1.36
N TYR A 144 3.15 -8.44 0.51
CA TYR A 144 4.07 -8.35 -0.62
C TYR A 144 5.52 -8.38 -0.14
N ALA A 145 5.88 -7.51 0.81
CA ALA A 145 7.23 -7.47 1.34
C ALA A 145 7.66 -8.78 2.01
N GLU A 146 6.76 -9.47 2.70
CA GLU A 146 7.08 -10.74 3.36
C GLU A 146 7.31 -11.87 2.36
N ARG A 147 6.51 -11.94 1.29
CA ARG A 147 6.44 -13.12 0.40
C ARG A 147 7.09 -12.97 -0.97
N ALA A 148 7.31 -11.74 -1.43
CA ALA A 148 7.90 -11.46 -2.75
C ALA A 148 9.33 -10.93 -2.64
N ILE A 149 9.67 -10.23 -1.55
CA ILE A 149 10.98 -9.63 -1.36
C ILE A 149 11.91 -10.63 -0.62
N PRO A 150 13.05 -11.01 -1.21
CA PRO A 150 14.07 -11.83 -0.55
C PRO A 150 14.62 -11.18 0.73
N GLU A 151 15.02 -11.99 1.72
CA GLU A 151 15.52 -11.45 3.01
C GLU A 151 16.86 -10.71 2.90
N ASP A 152 17.69 -10.96 1.87
CA ASP A 152 18.94 -10.23 1.63
C ASP A 152 18.72 -8.80 1.13
N GLU A 153 17.56 -8.52 0.53
CA GLU A 153 17.13 -7.17 0.16
C GLU A 153 16.46 -6.42 1.33
N LYS A 154 16.09 -7.13 2.40
CA LYS A 154 15.48 -6.54 3.58
C LYS A 154 16.53 -5.99 4.53
N VAL A 155 16.28 -4.81 5.05
CA VAL A 155 17.13 -4.20 6.07
C VAL A 155 16.93 -4.97 7.37
N GLN A 156 18.01 -5.59 7.86
CA GLN A 156 18.04 -6.18 9.18
C GLN A 156 17.76 -5.09 10.21
N ASN A 157 16.86 -5.39 11.15
CA ASN A 157 16.59 -4.51 12.28
C ASN A 157 17.79 -4.58 13.23
N THR A 158 18.92 -3.96 12.86
CA THR A 158 20.08 -3.82 13.75
C THR A 158 19.65 -2.86 14.85
N GLY A 159 19.13 -3.42 15.93
CA GLY A 159 18.84 -2.67 17.15
C GLY A 159 20.07 -1.85 17.53
N GLU A 160 19.90 -0.53 17.54
CA GLU A 160 20.83 0.39 18.18
C GLU A 160 20.98 -0.02 19.65
N ASN A 161 22.05 -0.76 19.94
CA ASN A 161 22.68 -0.76 21.26
C ASN A 161 24.16 -1.14 21.12
N ALA A 162 24.89 -0.40 20.29
CA ALA A 162 26.34 -0.35 20.39
C ALA A 162 26.67 0.60 21.56
N ALA A 163 26.91 -0.01 22.72
CA ALA A 163 27.41 0.64 23.92
C ALA A 163 28.58 1.58 23.58
N ALA A 164 28.44 2.85 23.95
CA ALA A 164 29.55 3.78 23.97
C ALA A 164 30.62 3.27 24.96
N PRO A 165 31.89 3.11 24.56
CA PRO A 165 32.96 2.86 25.52
C PRO A 165 33.20 4.15 26.32
N ALA A 166 33.23 3.99 27.64
CA ALA A 166 33.60 5.01 28.63
C ALA A 166 35.07 5.42 28.54
#